data_AF-A0A085AKV6-F1
#
_entry.id   AF-A0A085AKV6-F1
#
_cell.length_a   1.000
_cell.length_b   1.000
_cell.length_c   1.000
_cell.angle_alpha   90.00
_cell.angle_beta   90.00
_cell.angle_gamma   90.00
#
_symmetry.space_group_name_H-M   'P 1'
#
loop_
_entity.id
_entity.type
_entity.pdbx_description
1 polymer ?
#
loop_
_entity_poly.entity_id
_entity_poly.type
_entity_poly.pdbx_seq_one_letter_code
_entity_poly.pdbx_strand_id
1 'polypeptide(L)'
;MLKRFFVTGTDTAVGKTVVSRALLQALAASGKSVAGYKPVAKGSKETPDGLRNKDALVLQSVSTPELSYAAVNPLAFSEEESSVAHSCPINYSLLSNGLAQLSQQVEHVVVEGTGGWRSLMNDLRPLSEWVVQEQLPVILVVGIQEGCINHALLTAQAIANDGLPLIGWVANRINPGLAHYAEIIDVLSKKTSRAAHR
;
A
#
# COMPACT_ATOMS: atom_id res chain seq x y z
N MET A 1 16.67 10.89 1.65
CA MET A 1 16.11 9.52 1.63
C MET A 1 14.68 9.59 2.16
N LEU A 2 13.74 8.90 1.51
CA LEU A 2 12.31 8.96 1.84
C LEU A 2 12.04 8.26 3.18
N LYS A 3 11.52 8.99 4.17
CA LYS A 3 11.25 8.44 5.51
C LYS A 3 9.88 7.77 5.62
N ARG A 4 8.91 8.21 4.84
CA ARG A 4 7.56 7.64 4.80
C ARG A 4 7.09 7.62 3.36
N PHE A 5 6.48 6.51 2.95
CA PHE A 5 5.92 6.36 1.61
C PHE A 5 4.80 5.34 1.62
N PHE A 6 3.89 5.49 0.65
CA PHE A 6 2.70 4.69 0.51
C PHE A 6 2.86 3.67 -0.62
N VAL A 7 2.56 2.40 -0.34
CA VAL A 7 2.57 1.32 -1.31
C VAL A 7 1.12 0.99 -1.67
N THR A 8 0.75 1.26 -2.92
CA THR A 8 -0.56 0.90 -3.48
C THR A 8 -0.42 -0.10 -4.62
N GLY A 9 -1.53 -0.67 -5.06
CA GLY A 9 -1.58 -1.60 -6.18
C GLY A 9 -2.33 -1.02 -7.38
N THR A 10 -2.12 -1.60 -8.55
CA THR A 10 -3.06 -1.42 -9.67
C THR A 10 -4.41 -2.10 -9.42
N ASP A 11 -4.43 -3.08 -8.51
CA ASP A 11 -5.62 -3.85 -8.13
C ASP A 11 -5.44 -4.49 -6.74
N THR A 12 -6.43 -5.26 -6.29
CA THR A 12 -6.32 -6.27 -5.23
C THR A 12 -5.40 -7.42 -5.65
N ALA A 13 -4.85 -8.15 -4.68
CA ALA A 13 -4.00 -9.33 -4.90
C ALA A 13 -2.76 -9.19 -5.82
N VAL A 14 -2.36 -7.98 -6.24
CA VAL A 14 -1.16 -7.74 -7.08
C VAL A 14 0.19 -7.95 -6.37
N GLY A 15 0.17 -8.39 -5.11
CA GLY A 15 1.36 -8.65 -4.29
C GLY A 15 1.97 -7.42 -3.60
N LYS A 16 1.15 -6.45 -3.21
CA LYS A 16 1.57 -5.31 -2.37
C LYS A 16 2.42 -5.75 -1.17
N THR A 17 1.93 -6.73 -0.41
CA THR A 17 2.61 -7.22 0.81
C THR A 17 3.96 -7.85 0.54
N VAL A 18 4.12 -8.54 -0.59
CA VAL A 18 5.43 -9.07 -1.01
C VAL A 18 6.41 -7.91 -1.26
N VAL A 19 5.96 -6.88 -1.96
CA VAL A 19 6.77 -5.69 -2.24
C VAL A 19 7.07 -4.89 -0.98
N SER A 20 6.07 -4.61 -0.14
CA SER A 20 6.23 -3.90 1.13
C SER A 20 7.22 -4.61 2.05
N ARG A 21 7.10 -5.93 2.17
CA ARG A 21 8.06 -6.76 2.92
C ARG A 21 9.47 -6.65 2.34
N ALA A 22 9.63 -6.77 1.03
CA ALA A 22 10.95 -6.65 0.40
C ALA A 22 11.58 -5.27 0.64
N LEU A 23 10.79 -4.19 0.57
CA LEU A 23 11.25 -2.83 0.86
C LEU A 23 11.68 -2.69 2.33
N LEU A 24 10.89 -3.19 3.27
CA LEU A 24 11.24 -3.21 4.70
C LEU A 24 12.54 -3.97 4.95
N GLN A 25 12.67 -5.18 4.40
CA GLN A 25 13.86 -6.01 4.55
C GLN A 25 15.11 -5.38 3.92
N ALA A 26 14.99 -4.77 2.74
CA ALA A 26 16.10 -4.08 2.08
C ALA A 26 16.59 -2.87 2.89
N LEU A 27 15.65 -2.07 3.42
CA LEU A 27 15.98 -0.95 4.30
C LEU A 27 16.62 -1.43 5.61
N ALA A 28 16.07 -2.46 6.25
CA ALA A 28 16.65 -3.06 7.46
C ALA A 28 18.06 -3.62 7.22
N ALA A 29 18.29 -4.29 6.08
CA ALA A 29 19.60 -4.79 5.68
C ALA A 29 20.64 -3.67 5.45
N SER A 30 20.18 -2.44 5.17
CA SER A 30 21.02 -1.24 5.12
C SER A 30 21.28 -0.58 6.48
N GLY A 31 20.91 -1.24 7.58
CA GLY A 31 21.13 -0.76 8.95
C GLY A 31 20.08 0.26 9.43
N LYS A 32 18.94 0.36 8.75
CA LYS A 32 17.87 1.31 9.08
C LYS A 32 16.80 0.68 9.97
N SER A 33 16.28 1.44 10.92
CA SER A 33 15.07 1.02 11.66
C SER A 33 13.82 1.24 10.80
N VAL A 34 12.96 0.23 10.73
CA VAL A 34 11.80 0.22 9.86
C VAL A 34 10.54 -0.28 10.56
N ALA A 35 9.38 0.21 10.13
CA ALA A 35 8.08 -0.31 10.52
C ALA A 35 7.17 -0.44 9.30
N GLY A 36 6.47 -1.56 9.20
CA GLY A 36 5.36 -1.69 8.27
C GLY A 36 4.07 -1.19 8.92
N TYR A 37 3.28 -0.43 8.18
CA TYR A 37 2.01 0.12 8.65
C TYR A 37 0.89 -0.21 7.66
N LYS A 38 -0.12 -0.96 8.11
CA LYS A 38 -1.32 -1.32 7.35
C LYS A 38 -2.51 -0.61 8.00
N PRO A 39 -2.72 0.69 7.77
CA PRO A 39 -3.71 1.49 8.52
C PRO A 39 -5.12 0.89 8.44
N VAL A 40 -5.48 0.37 7.28
CA VAL A 40 -6.78 -0.27 7.02
C VAL A 40 -6.55 -1.63 6.35
N ALA A 41 -7.18 -2.66 6.91
CA ALA A 41 -7.14 -4.02 6.38
C ALA A 41 -8.55 -4.60 6.25
N LYS A 42 -8.81 -5.23 5.11
CA LYS A 42 -10.06 -5.97 4.80
C LYS A 42 -9.79 -7.48 4.78
N GLY A 43 -10.81 -8.32 4.90
CA GLY A 43 -10.67 -9.78 4.92
C GLY A 43 -9.88 -10.32 6.13
N SER A 44 -10.03 -9.69 7.29
CA SER A 44 -9.41 -10.11 8.55
C SER A 44 -10.15 -11.31 9.14
N LYS A 45 -9.43 -12.21 9.80
CA LYS A 45 -10.01 -13.41 10.42
C LYS A 45 -10.07 -13.27 11.93
N GLU A 46 -11.12 -13.79 12.54
CA GLU A 46 -11.23 -13.87 13.99
C GLU A 46 -10.18 -14.84 14.54
N THR A 47 -9.49 -14.42 15.60
CA THR A 47 -8.51 -15.23 16.34
C THR A 47 -8.73 -15.02 17.84
N PRO A 48 -8.13 -15.84 18.73
CA PRO A 48 -8.22 -15.61 20.17
C PRO A 48 -7.78 -14.21 20.62
N ASP A 49 -6.90 -13.56 19.87
CA ASP A 49 -6.42 -12.21 20.17
C ASP A 49 -7.22 -11.11 19.44
N GLY A 50 -8.37 -11.46 18.84
CA GLY A 50 -9.23 -10.61 18.04
C GLY A 50 -8.96 -10.71 16.53
N LEU A 51 -9.50 -9.79 15.73
CA LEU A 51 -9.33 -9.79 14.28
C LEU A 51 -7.85 -9.66 13.86
N ARG A 52 -7.41 -10.51 12.93
CA ARG A 52 -6.06 -10.51 12.37
C ARG A 52 -6.08 -10.56 10.84
N ASN A 53 -5.35 -9.65 10.23
CA ASN A 53 -5.09 -9.63 8.81
C ASN A 53 -3.71 -10.21 8.51
N LYS A 54 -3.66 -11.13 7.54
CA LYS A 54 -2.42 -11.81 7.15
C LYS A 54 -1.34 -10.84 6.64
N ASP A 55 -1.73 -9.77 5.92
CA ASP A 55 -0.78 -8.82 5.36
C ASP A 55 -0.17 -7.98 6.48
N ALA A 56 -1.00 -7.52 7.43
CA ALA A 56 -0.54 -6.80 8.63
C ALA A 56 0.44 -7.63 9.47
N LEU A 57 0.16 -8.93 9.67
CA LEU A 57 1.07 -9.83 10.38
C LEU A 57 2.42 -10.00 9.67
N VAL A 58 2.43 -10.06 8.33
CA VAL A 58 3.68 -10.11 7.56
C VAL A 58 4.48 -8.82 7.77
N LEU A 59 3.84 -7.66 7.71
CA LEU A 59 4.50 -6.37 7.94
C LEU A 59 5.03 -6.22 9.37
N GLN A 60 4.27 -6.70 10.36
CA GLN A 60 4.67 -6.72 11.77
C GLN A 60 5.93 -7.57 11.97
N SER A 61 5.97 -8.78 11.40
CA SER A 61 7.09 -9.72 11.62
C SER A 61 8.42 -9.28 10.99
N VAL A 62 8.40 -8.32 10.06
CA VAL A 62 9.62 -7.77 9.44
C VAL A 62 9.90 -6.32 9.85
N SER A 63 9.13 -5.78 10.81
CA SER A 63 9.44 -4.50 11.44
C SER A 63 10.61 -4.66 12.42
N THR A 64 11.43 -3.62 12.58
CA THR A 64 12.62 -3.67 13.44
C THR A 64 12.28 -3.70 14.93
N PRO A 65 11.45 -2.78 15.47
CA PRO A 65 10.97 -2.91 16.84
C PRO A 65 9.86 -3.97 16.93
N GLU A 66 9.72 -4.56 18.11
CA GLU A 66 8.54 -5.36 18.43
C GLU A 66 7.34 -4.43 18.58
N LEU A 67 6.38 -4.55 17.65
CA LEU A 67 5.19 -3.71 17.60
C LEU A 67 3.97 -4.53 18.02
N SER A 68 3.02 -3.90 18.71
CA SER A 68 1.70 -4.50 18.90
C SER A 68 0.94 -4.58 17.57
N TYR A 69 0.00 -5.53 17.45
CA TYR A 69 -0.80 -5.65 16.24
C TYR A 69 -1.57 -4.35 15.93
N ALA A 70 -2.12 -3.70 16.96
CA ALA A 70 -2.86 -2.45 16.82
C ALA A 70 -2.00 -1.27 16.33
N ALA A 71 -0.69 -1.27 16.63
CA ALA A 71 0.23 -0.26 16.10
C ALA A 71 0.45 -0.43 14.59
N VAL A 72 0.42 -1.67 14.08
CA VAL A 72 0.58 -1.98 12.66
C VAL A 72 -0.74 -1.84 11.89
N ASN A 73 -1.84 -2.37 12.45
CA ASN A 73 -3.17 -2.34 11.84
C ASN A 73 -4.24 -1.91 12.85
N PRO A 74 -4.52 -0.59 12.95
CA PRO A 74 -5.52 -0.07 13.87
C PRO A 74 -6.95 -0.35 13.43
N LEU A 75 -7.20 -0.50 12.12
CA LEU A 75 -8.54 -0.78 11.57
C LEU A 75 -8.52 -2.10 10.78
N ALA A 76 -9.04 -3.15 11.42
CA ALA A 76 -9.21 -4.48 10.85
C ALA A 76 -10.70 -4.76 10.60
N PHE A 77 -11.05 -5.07 9.35
CA PHE A 77 -12.41 -5.44 8.93
C PHE A 77 -12.44 -6.90 8.49
N SER A 78 -13.48 -7.64 8.86
CA SER A 78 -13.70 -9.03 8.43
C SER A 78 -14.23 -9.13 7.00
N GLU A 79 -14.97 -8.13 6.54
CA GLU A 79 -15.52 -8.08 5.19
C GLU A 79 -14.41 -7.99 4.13
N GLU A 80 -14.55 -8.75 3.04
CA GLU A 80 -13.58 -8.76 1.94
C GLU A 80 -13.70 -7.53 1.03
N GLU A 81 -14.93 -7.05 0.83
CA GLU A 81 -15.23 -5.84 0.07
C GLU A 81 -15.75 -4.74 0.99
N SER A 82 -15.64 -3.47 0.57
CA SER A 82 -16.39 -2.42 1.25
C SER A 82 -17.86 -2.72 1.07
N SER A 83 -18.55 -3.16 2.11
CA SER A 83 -19.99 -3.10 2.10
C SER A 83 -20.38 -1.64 1.88
N VAL A 84 -21.22 -1.39 0.87
CA VAL A 84 -21.96 -0.12 0.70
C VAL A 84 -22.92 0.14 1.88
N ALA A 85 -22.91 -0.73 2.90
CA ALA A 85 -23.62 -0.59 4.14
C ALA A 85 -22.93 0.45 5.04
N HIS A 86 -23.22 1.72 4.77
CA HIS A 86 -23.39 2.86 5.68
C HIS A 86 -22.86 2.69 7.11
N SER A 87 -21.58 2.36 7.25
CA SER A 87 -20.90 2.30 8.54
C SER A 87 -20.09 3.57 8.75
N CYS A 88 -19.78 3.83 10.02
CA CYS A 88 -19.11 5.05 10.49
C CYS A 88 -17.90 5.42 9.60
N PRO A 89 -17.69 6.72 9.31
CA PRO A 89 -16.55 7.17 8.53
C PRO A 89 -15.22 6.63 9.04
N ILE A 90 -14.30 6.30 8.12
CA ILE A 90 -12.94 5.94 8.52
C ILE A 90 -12.30 7.15 9.20
N ASN A 91 -11.88 6.96 10.44
CA ASN A 91 -11.26 8.00 11.24
C ASN A 91 -9.80 8.21 10.77
N TYR A 92 -9.60 9.15 9.85
CA TYR A 92 -8.27 9.49 9.34
C TYR A 92 -7.33 10.02 10.43
N SER A 93 -7.83 10.72 11.44
CA SER A 93 -7.00 11.16 12.56
C SER A 93 -6.40 9.98 13.34
N LEU A 94 -7.12 8.86 13.44
CA LEU A 94 -6.56 7.62 14.02
C LEU A 94 -5.39 7.09 13.18
N LEU A 95 -5.51 7.14 11.86
CA LEU A 95 -4.45 6.68 10.95
C LEU A 95 -3.22 7.60 11.03
N SER A 96 -3.43 8.92 11.03
CA SER A 96 -2.38 9.93 11.18
C SER A 96 -1.65 9.79 12.52
N ASN A 97 -2.38 9.57 13.61
CA ASN A 97 -1.79 9.36 14.93
C ASN A 97 -0.90 8.10 14.97
N GLY A 98 -1.38 6.99 14.38
CA GLY A 98 -0.58 5.77 14.28
C GLY A 98 0.70 5.97 13.45
N LEU A 99 0.58 6.63 12.30
CA LEU A 99 1.73 6.97 11.46
C LEU A 99 2.75 7.87 12.19
N ALA A 100 2.27 8.87 12.93
CA ALA A 100 3.11 9.77 13.71
C ALA A 100 3.86 9.03 14.83
N GLN A 101 3.17 8.13 15.55
CA GLN A 101 3.77 7.31 16.60
C GLN A 101 4.86 6.38 16.07
N LEU A 102 4.61 5.68 14.96
CA LEU A 102 5.63 4.85 14.31
C LEU A 102 6.81 5.71 13.81
N SER A 103 6.52 6.88 13.26
CA SER A 103 7.54 7.80 12.74
C SER A 103 8.50 8.35 13.80
N GLN A 104 8.11 8.29 15.09
CA GLN A 104 8.99 8.62 16.22
C GLN A 104 9.87 7.45 16.66
N GLN A 105 9.47 6.22 16.37
CA GLN A 105 10.17 5.00 16.78
C GLN A 105 11.18 4.52 15.73
N VAL A 106 10.92 4.79 14.45
CA VAL A 106 11.74 4.27 13.33
C VAL A 106 12.10 5.33 12.29
N GLU A 107 13.23 5.12 11.61
CA GLU A 107 13.70 5.97 10.53
C GLU A 107 12.75 5.93 9.32
N HIS A 108 12.26 4.74 8.97
CA HIS A 108 11.38 4.54 7.80
C HIS A 108 10.07 3.84 8.14
N VAL A 109 8.95 4.34 7.60
CA VAL A 109 7.65 3.67 7.65
C VAL A 109 7.18 3.35 6.23
N VAL A 110 6.89 2.07 5.99
CA VAL A 110 6.27 1.60 4.74
C VAL A 110 4.78 1.46 4.99
N VAL A 111 3.99 2.38 4.44
CA VAL A 111 2.55 2.38 4.60
C VAL A 111 1.91 1.58 3.47
N GLU A 112 1.30 0.44 3.77
CA GLU A 112 0.64 -0.40 2.79
C GLU A 112 -0.85 -0.07 2.67
N GLY A 113 -1.31 0.22 1.47
CA GLY A 113 -2.73 0.42 1.16
C GLY A 113 -3.54 -0.86 1.07
N THR A 114 -4.86 -0.73 1.02
CA THR A 114 -5.79 -1.83 0.72
C THR A 114 -6.36 -1.64 -0.70
N GLY A 115 -6.30 -2.67 -1.54
CA GLY A 115 -6.73 -2.56 -2.96
C GLY A 115 -5.85 -1.63 -3.82
N GLY A 116 -6.48 -0.94 -4.77
CA GLY A 116 -5.85 0.06 -5.63
C GLY A 116 -6.10 1.51 -5.18
N TRP A 117 -5.61 2.49 -5.95
CA TRP A 117 -5.61 3.90 -5.56
C TRP A 117 -7.00 4.49 -5.24
N ARG A 118 -8.03 4.07 -5.98
CA ARG A 118 -9.43 4.45 -5.79
C ARG A 118 -10.26 3.40 -5.07
N SER A 119 -9.63 2.53 -4.27
CA SER A 119 -10.37 1.58 -3.44
C SER A 119 -11.17 2.35 -2.40
N LEU A 120 -12.50 2.21 -2.44
CA LEU A 120 -13.41 2.88 -1.53
C LEU A 120 -13.47 2.15 -0.19
N MET A 121 -13.60 2.94 0.88
CA MET A 121 -13.89 2.45 2.22
C MET A 121 -15.41 2.42 2.43
N ASN A 122 -15.86 1.94 3.60
CA ASN A 122 -17.29 1.75 3.86
C ASN A 122 -18.09 3.07 3.89
N ASP A 123 -17.41 4.20 3.99
CA ASP A 123 -17.96 5.55 3.93
C ASP A 123 -17.83 6.19 2.53
N LEU A 124 -17.54 5.38 1.51
CA LEU A 124 -17.36 5.78 0.11
C LEU A 124 -16.20 6.75 -0.16
N ARG A 125 -15.39 7.08 0.85
CA ARG A 125 -14.16 7.83 0.66
C ARG A 125 -13.02 6.86 0.31
N PRO A 126 -12.17 7.17 -0.69
CA PRO A 126 -11.01 6.35 -0.96
C PRO A 126 -9.94 6.64 0.09
N LEU A 127 -9.19 5.60 0.49
CA LEU A 127 -8.06 5.76 1.42
C LEU A 127 -7.01 6.76 0.87
N SER A 128 -6.95 6.97 -0.45
CA SER A 128 -6.07 7.96 -1.07
C SER A 128 -6.31 9.39 -0.58
N GLU A 129 -7.51 9.76 -0.13
CA GLU A 129 -7.74 11.08 0.48
C GLU A 129 -6.86 11.30 1.72
N TRP A 130 -6.72 10.28 2.58
CA TRP A 130 -5.83 10.33 3.73
C TRP A 130 -4.35 10.39 3.29
N VAL A 131 -3.98 9.63 2.26
CA VAL A 131 -2.61 9.65 1.70
C VAL A 131 -2.25 11.04 1.18
N VAL A 132 -3.21 11.75 0.58
CA VAL A 132 -3.07 13.14 0.14
C VAL A 132 -2.92 14.08 1.34
N GLN A 133 -3.72 13.90 2.40
CA GLN A 133 -3.59 14.71 3.62
C GLN A 133 -2.19 14.58 4.26
N GLU A 134 -1.64 13.36 4.28
CA GLU A 134 -0.32 13.07 4.82
C GLU A 134 0.83 13.36 3.84
N GLN A 135 0.53 13.79 2.61
CA GLN A 135 1.50 14.08 1.55
C GLN A 135 2.49 12.93 1.31
N LEU A 136 2.00 11.69 1.34
CA LEU A 136 2.87 10.52 1.23
C LEU A 136 3.26 10.26 -0.23
N PRO A 137 4.56 10.20 -0.56
CA PRO A 137 5.02 9.79 -1.88
C PRO A 137 4.64 8.33 -2.13
N VAL A 138 4.28 8.00 -3.38
CA VAL A 138 3.64 6.72 -3.70
C VAL A 138 4.56 5.80 -4.50
N ILE A 139 4.58 4.52 -4.13
CA ILE A 139 5.12 3.41 -4.91
C ILE A 139 3.94 2.58 -5.43
N LEU A 140 3.89 2.36 -6.74
CA LEU A 140 2.83 1.57 -7.38
C LEU A 140 3.27 0.13 -7.64
N VAL A 141 2.54 -0.84 -7.10
CA VAL A 141 2.74 -2.27 -7.42
C VAL A 141 1.83 -2.65 -8.59
N VAL A 142 2.45 -3.06 -9.69
CA VAL A 142 1.78 -3.50 -10.91
C VAL A 142 1.81 -5.02 -10.97
N GLY A 143 0.65 -5.65 -10.79
CA GLY A 143 0.50 -7.08 -11.05
C GLY A 143 0.56 -7.33 -12.55
N ILE A 144 1.56 -8.08 -13.01
CA ILE A 144 1.74 -8.37 -14.43
C ILE A 144 0.75 -9.45 -14.86
N GLN A 145 -0.28 -8.98 -15.56
CA GLN A 145 -1.40 -9.73 -16.11
C GLN A 145 -1.98 -8.96 -17.32
N GLU A 146 -2.94 -9.55 -18.02
CA GLU A 146 -3.65 -8.85 -19.08
C GLU A 146 -4.33 -7.58 -18.55
N GLY A 147 -4.29 -6.50 -19.34
CA GLY A 147 -4.82 -5.19 -18.93
C GLY A 147 -3.93 -4.39 -17.96
N CYS A 148 -2.82 -4.93 -17.45
CA CYS A 148 -1.99 -4.24 -16.45
C CYS A 148 -1.42 -2.89 -16.92
N ILE A 149 -1.17 -2.73 -18.22
CA ILE A 149 -0.74 -1.45 -18.81
C ILE A 149 -1.82 -0.39 -18.59
N ASN A 150 -3.07 -0.69 -18.93
CA ASN A 150 -4.18 0.24 -18.72
C ASN A 150 -4.32 0.60 -17.24
N HIS A 151 -4.36 -0.39 -16.35
CA HIS A 151 -4.52 -0.15 -14.91
C HIS A 151 -3.36 0.68 -14.35
N ALA A 152 -2.12 0.41 -14.75
CA ALA A 152 -0.96 1.18 -14.30
C ALA A 152 -1.02 2.64 -14.75
N LEU A 153 -1.38 2.92 -16.00
CA LEU A 153 -1.46 4.29 -16.52
C LEU A 153 -2.60 5.08 -15.88
N LEU A 154 -3.78 4.49 -15.76
CA LEU A 154 -4.92 5.13 -15.08
C LEU A 154 -4.60 5.41 -13.61
N THR A 155 -3.96 4.45 -12.92
CA THR A 155 -3.56 4.61 -11.52
C THR A 155 -2.50 5.69 -11.36
N ALA A 156 -1.46 5.70 -12.21
CA ALA A 156 -0.42 6.72 -12.19
C ALA A 156 -0.99 8.14 -12.43
N GLN A 157 -1.89 8.28 -13.41
CA GLN A 157 -2.55 9.56 -13.68
C GLN A 157 -3.43 10.01 -12.51
N ALA A 158 -4.14 9.09 -11.85
CA ALA A 158 -4.95 9.42 -10.68
C ALA A 158 -4.10 9.88 -9.49
N ILE A 159 -2.95 9.23 -9.24
CA ILE A 159 -1.98 9.65 -8.21
C ILE A 159 -1.46 11.06 -8.50
N ALA A 160 -1.06 11.32 -9.75
CA ALA A 160 -0.55 12.63 -10.16
C ALA A 160 -1.63 13.73 -10.06
N ASN A 161 -2.86 13.44 -10.48
CA ASN A 161 -3.99 14.38 -10.39
C ASN A 161 -4.37 14.72 -8.95
N ASP A 162 -4.09 13.84 -7.99
CA ASP A 162 -4.27 14.12 -6.56
C ASP A 162 -3.10 14.90 -5.94
N GLY A 163 -2.12 15.30 -6.75
CA GLY A 163 -0.98 16.12 -6.34
C GLY A 163 0.12 15.35 -5.60
N LEU A 164 0.14 14.02 -5.69
CA LEU A 164 1.17 13.20 -5.03
C LEU A 164 2.24 12.71 -6.00
N PRO A 165 3.51 12.67 -5.59
CA PRO A 165 4.58 12.16 -6.42
C PRO A 165 4.55 10.63 -6.49
N LEU A 166 4.46 10.08 -7.70
CA LEU A 166 4.74 8.68 -7.98
C LEU A 166 6.26 8.49 -8.09
N ILE A 167 6.89 8.07 -6.99
CA ILE A 167 8.35 7.96 -6.86
C ILE A 167 8.93 6.67 -7.45
N GLY A 168 8.08 5.72 -7.82
CA GLY A 168 8.50 4.48 -8.44
C GLY A 168 7.35 3.50 -8.62
N TRP A 169 7.63 2.41 -9.32
CA TRP A 169 6.71 1.30 -9.47
C TRP A 169 7.47 -0.03 -9.44
N VAL A 170 6.77 -1.10 -9.08
CA VAL A 170 7.33 -2.45 -9.00
C VAL A 170 6.46 -3.38 -9.83
N ALA A 171 7.07 -4.05 -10.80
CA ALA A 171 6.44 -5.13 -11.52
C ALA A 171 6.43 -6.39 -10.65
N ASN A 172 5.25 -6.94 -10.39
CA ASN A 172 5.12 -8.22 -9.72
C ASN A 172 4.52 -9.27 -10.66
N ARG A 173 5.27 -10.34 -10.94
CA ARG A 173 4.84 -11.41 -11.83
C ARG A 173 3.88 -12.35 -11.11
N ILE A 174 2.60 -11.99 -11.10
CA ILE A 174 1.52 -12.79 -10.50
C ILE A 174 0.99 -13.89 -11.43
N ASN A 175 1.10 -13.69 -12.75
CA ASN A 175 0.76 -14.69 -13.76
C ASN A 175 2.03 -15.13 -14.51
N PRO A 176 2.61 -16.30 -14.19
CA PRO A 176 3.81 -16.77 -14.85
C PRO A 176 3.59 -17.14 -16.33
N GLY A 177 2.35 -17.40 -16.76
CA GLY A 177 2.01 -17.81 -18.13
C GLY A 177 1.88 -16.66 -19.14
N LEU A 178 1.96 -15.40 -18.72
CA LEU A 178 1.81 -14.26 -19.62
C LEU A 178 3.03 -14.13 -20.55
N ALA A 179 2.78 -14.15 -21.87
CA ALA A 179 3.79 -13.87 -22.88
C ALA A 179 4.21 -12.39 -22.86
N HIS A 180 5.33 -12.08 -23.53
CA HIS A 180 5.81 -10.70 -23.73
C HIS A 180 6.08 -9.89 -22.45
N TYR A 181 6.51 -10.56 -21.38
CA TYR A 181 6.78 -9.92 -20.10
C TYR A 181 7.77 -8.76 -20.24
N ALA A 182 8.85 -8.92 -21.00
CA ALA A 182 9.87 -7.90 -21.18
C ALA A 182 9.32 -6.66 -21.91
N GLU A 183 8.51 -6.86 -22.93
CA GLU A 183 7.88 -5.81 -23.72
C GLU A 183 6.84 -5.04 -22.88
N ILE A 184 6.08 -5.73 -22.02
CA ILE A 184 5.16 -5.10 -21.07
C ILE A 184 5.93 -4.17 -20.11
N ILE A 185 7.04 -4.64 -19.55
CA ILE A 185 7.91 -3.85 -18.66
C ILE A 185 8.46 -2.62 -19.37
N ASP A 186 8.90 -2.76 -20.63
CA ASP A 186 9.43 -1.65 -21.43
C ASP A 186 8.35 -0.57 -21.69
N VAL A 187 7.15 -0.99 -22.09
CA VAL A 187 6.02 -0.06 -22.30
C VAL A 187 5.66 0.66 -21.02
N LEU A 188 5.55 -0.06 -19.90
CA LEU A 188 5.29 0.52 -18.58
C LEU A 188 6.37 1.56 -18.23
N SER A 189 7.65 1.18 -18.33
CA SER A 189 8.78 2.06 -18.02
C SER A 189 8.74 3.37 -18.82
N LYS A 190 8.44 3.29 -20.12
CA LYS A 190 8.36 4.47 -21.01
C LYS A 190 7.17 5.39 -20.71
N LYS A 191 6.08 4.85 -20.20
CA LYS A 191 4.82 5.58 -20.03
C LYS A 191 4.60 6.08 -18.61
N THR A 192 5.02 5.34 -17.57
CA THR A 192 4.88 5.77 -16.17
C THR A 192 5.90 6.83 -15.78
N SER A 193 7.11 6.80 -16.35
CA SER A 193 8.12 7.86 -16.17
C SER A 193 7.67 9.22 -16.70
N ARG A 194 6.90 9.25 -17.79
CA ARG A 194 6.35 10.49 -18.35
C ARG A 194 5.18 11.07 -17.54
N ALA A 195 4.44 10.23 -16.82
CA ALA A 195 3.33 10.66 -15.98
C ALA A 195 3.80 11.30 -14.66
N ALA A 196 4.99 10.93 -14.16
CA ALA A 196 5.58 11.50 -12.94
C ALA A 196 6.24 12.89 -13.12
N HIS A 197 6.36 13.37 -14.35
CA HIS A 197 7.07 14.62 -14.71
C HIS A 197 6.17 15.67 -15.40
N ARG A 198 4.85 15.50 -15.33
CA ARG A 198 3.86 16.50 -15.77
C ARG A 198 3.12 17.03 -14.56
#